data_AF-A0A931HES9-F1
#
_entry.id   AF-A0A931HES9-F1
#
_cell.length_a   1.000
_cell.length_b   1.000
_cell.length_c   1.000
_cell.angle_alpha   90.00
_cell.angle_beta   90.00
_cell.angle_gamma   90.00
#
_symmetry.space_group_name_H-M   'P 1'
#
loop_
_entity.id
_entity.type
_entity.pdbx_description
1 polymer ?
#
loop_
_entity_poly.entity_id
_entity_poly.type
_entity_poly.pdbx_seq_one_letter_code
_entity_poly.pdbx_strand_id
1 'polypeptide(L)'
;MPSAPAPTERTAEAQLALWIEGVDLLGGQTAVARVLGCEEALVAALCSGTSALCEEQLRAVSQALLRHADRCRKLERQLSPDFSGNLTRSQARPPHTRPQLASKT
;
A
#
# COMPACT_ATOMS: atom_id res chain seq x y z
N MET A 1 -6.11 15.37 -31.14
CA MET A 1 -6.04 14.58 -29.89
C MET A 1 -5.22 13.34 -30.20
N PRO A 2 -4.02 13.15 -29.65
CA PRO A 2 -3.34 11.87 -29.83
C PRO A 2 -4.13 10.80 -29.08
N SER A 3 -4.60 9.78 -29.80
CA SER A 3 -5.23 8.60 -29.20
C SER A 3 -4.30 8.00 -28.15
N ALA A 4 -4.87 7.63 -27.00
CA ALA A 4 -4.18 6.78 -26.04
C ALA A 4 -3.60 5.57 -26.78
N PRO A 5 -2.35 5.15 -26.48
CA PRO A 5 -1.81 3.94 -27.08
C PRO A 5 -2.77 2.77 -26.81
N ALA A 6 -3.03 1.95 -27.83
CA ALA A 6 -3.83 0.74 -27.70
C ALA A 6 -3.35 -0.09 -26.51
N PRO A 7 -4.25 -0.77 -25.77
CA PRO A 7 -3.83 -1.62 -24.67
C PRO A 7 -2.83 -2.63 -25.22
N THR A 8 -1.58 -2.51 -24.79
CA THR A 8 -0.55 -3.48 -25.11
C THR A 8 -1.05 -4.79 -24.51
N GLU A 9 -1.32 -5.80 -25.34
CA GLU A 9 -1.74 -7.12 -24.85
C GLU A 9 -0.74 -7.56 -23.78
N ARG A 10 -1.22 -7.67 -22.54
CA ARG A 10 -0.37 -8.06 -21.42
C ARG A 10 -0.17 -9.56 -21.49
N THR A 11 1.08 -10.01 -21.47
CA THR A 11 1.39 -11.44 -21.40
C THR A 11 0.93 -12.04 -20.07
N ALA A 12 0.64 -13.34 -20.05
CA ALA A 12 0.26 -14.05 -18.83
C ALA A 12 1.35 -13.94 -17.74
N GLU A 13 2.62 -13.98 -18.13
CA GLU A 13 3.77 -13.81 -17.22
C GLU A 13 3.79 -12.42 -16.58
N ALA A 14 3.59 -11.36 -17.37
CA ALA A 14 3.53 -10.00 -16.84
C ALA A 14 2.34 -9.79 -15.90
N GLN A 15 1.21 -10.45 -16.15
CA GLN A 15 0.07 -10.42 -15.24
C GLN A 15 0.35 -11.17 -13.94
N LEU A 16 1.00 -12.34 -14.02
CA LEU A 16 1.40 -13.12 -12.85
C LEU A 16 2.39 -12.35 -11.96
N ALA A 17 3.36 -11.66 -12.57
CA ALA A 17 4.32 -10.83 -11.82
C ALA A 17 3.59 -9.73 -11.01
N LEU A 18 2.64 -9.02 -11.63
CA LEU A 18 1.83 -8.00 -10.95
C LEU A 18 0.94 -8.60 -9.85
N TRP A 19 0.43 -9.82 -10.08
CA TRP A 19 -0.33 -10.54 -9.06
C TRP A 19 0.53 -10.83 -7.83
N ILE A 20 1.74 -11.38 -8.02
CA ILE A 20 2.68 -11.69 -6.94
C ILE A 20 3.03 -10.41 -6.16
N GLU A 21 3.36 -9.32 -6.86
CA GLU A 21 3.63 -8.04 -6.21
C GLU A 21 2.43 -7.53 -5.40
N GLY A 22 1.21 -7.66 -5.93
CA GLY A 22 -0.01 -7.32 -5.22
C GLY A 22 -0.24 -8.17 -3.97
N VAL A 23 0.07 -9.47 -4.03
CA VAL A 23 0.01 -10.38 -2.88
C VAL A 23 0.98 -9.95 -1.79
N ASP A 24 2.22 -9.63 -2.15
CA ASP A 24 3.25 -9.18 -1.20
C ASP A 24 2.85 -7.86 -0.53
N LEU A 25 2.35 -6.88 -1.29
CA LEU A 25 1.87 -5.60 -0.76
C LEU A 25 0.71 -5.76 0.23
N LEU A 26 -0.16 -6.76 0.01
CA LEU A 26 -1.28 -7.05 0.92
C LEU A 26 -0.87 -7.83 2.17
N GLY A 27 0.40 -8.24 2.28
CA GLY A 27 0.93 -8.99 3.41
C GLY A 27 1.02 -10.50 3.20
N GLY A 28 1.08 -10.95 1.94
CA GLY A 28 1.35 -12.34 1.57
C GLY A 28 0.10 -13.20 1.33
N GLN A 29 0.34 -14.49 1.09
CA GLN A 29 -0.68 -15.44 0.62
C GLN A 29 -1.85 -15.61 1.61
N THR A 30 -1.57 -15.72 2.91
CA THR A 30 -2.61 -15.82 3.95
C THR A 30 -3.54 -14.60 3.97
N ALA A 31 -3.01 -13.39 3.76
CA ALA A 31 -3.81 -12.17 3.75
C ALA A 31 -4.73 -12.13 2.52
N VAL A 32 -4.21 -12.52 1.36
CA VAL A 32 -4.99 -12.59 0.11
C VAL A 32 -6.03 -13.71 0.15
N ALA A 33 -5.73 -14.86 0.76
CA ALA A 33 -6.70 -15.94 0.95
C ALA A 33 -7.94 -15.45 1.72
N ARG A 34 -7.74 -14.64 2.77
CA ARG A 34 -8.83 -13.99 3.52
C ARG A 34 -9.59 -12.96 2.68
N VAL A 35 -8.92 -12.20 1.82
CA VAL A 35 -9.56 -11.26 0.89
C VAL A 35 -10.47 -12.00 -0.09
N LEU A 36 -10.01 -13.14 -0.60
CA LEU A 36 -10.71 -13.94 -1.59
C LEU A 36 -11.75 -14.90 -0.98
N GLY A 37 -11.72 -15.12 0.33
CA GLY A 37 -12.59 -16.10 1.00
C GLY A 37 -12.27 -17.54 0.60
N CYS A 38 -11.00 -17.85 0.38
CA CYS A 38 -10.54 -19.17 -0.08
C CYS A 38 -9.39 -19.71 0.78
N GLU A 39 -8.96 -20.93 0.47
CA GLU A 39 -7.80 -21.57 1.10
C GLU A 39 -6.47 -20.97 0.62
N GLU A 40 -5.49 -20.89 1.50
CA GLU A 40 -4.15 -20.37 1.18
C GLU A 40 -3.46 -21.18 0.06
N ALA A 41 -3.70 -22.50 0.03
CA ALA A 41 -3.19 -23.38 -1.02
C ALA A 41 -3.63 -22.95 -2.43
N LEU A 42 -4.83 -22.39 -2.57
CA LEU A 42 -5.29 -21.85 -3.86
C LEU A 42 -4.45 -20.63 -4.26
N VAL A 43 -4.19 -19.72 -3.31
CA VAL A 43 -3.35 -18.53 -3.57
C VAL A 43 -1.94 -18.95 -3.95
N ALA A 44 -1.38 -19.95 -3.27
CA ALA A 44 -0.07 -20.52 -3.62
C ALA A 44 -0.05 -21.05 -5.07
N ALA A 45 -1.08 -21.79 -5.49
CA ALA A 45 -1.20 -22.30 -6.86
C ALA A 45 -1.38 -21.21 -7.92
N LEU A 46 -2.04 -20.10 -7.56
CA LEU A 46 -2.15 -18.92 -8.43
C LEU A 46 -0.79 -18.21 -8.55
N CYS A 47 -0.06 -18.03 -7.44
CA CYS A 47 1.27 -17.41 -7.45
C CYS A 47 2.34 -18.24 -8.18
N SER A 48 2.22 -19.57 -8.19
CA SER A 48 3.12 -20.44 -8.97
C SER A 48 2.75 -20.52 -10.46
N GLY A 49 1.62 -19.93 -10.87
CA GLY A 49 1.07 -20.08 -12.21
C GLY A 49 0.51 -21.48 -12.50
N THR A 50 0.41 -22.36 -11.50
CA THR A 50 -0.20 -23.69 -11.63
C THR A 50 -1.71 -23.59 -11.87
N SER A 51 -2.33 -22.52 -11.38
CA SER A 51 -3.72 -22.15 -11.67
C SER A 51 -3.78 -20.80 -12.37
N ALA A 52 -4.68 -20.66 -13.34
CA ALA A 52 -4.89 -19.40 -14.05
C ALA A 52 -5.67 -18.40 -13.20
N LEU A 53 -5.29 -17.13 -13.30
CA LEU A 53 -5.99 -16.00 -12.67
C LEU A 53 -7.28 -15.70 -13.42
N CYS A 54 -8.40 -15.60 -12.72
CA CYS A 54 -9.66 -15.14 -13.29
C CYS A 54 -9.91 -13.65 -13.00
N GLU A 55 -10.81 -13.04 -13.78
CA GLU A 55 -11.12 -11.61 -13.63
C GLU A 55 -11.63 -11.24 -12.23
N GLU A 56 -12.42 -12.10 -11.60
CA GLU A 56 -12.96 -11.86 -10.27
C GLU A 56 -11.86 -11.77 -9.21
N GLN A 57 -10.86 -12.66 -9.27
CA GLN A 57 -9.70 -12.63 -8.37
C GLN A 57 -8.90 -11.34 -8.55
N LEU A 58 -8.63 -10.96 -9.79
CA LEU A 58 -7.92 -9.71 -10.11
C LEU A 58 -8.68 -8.50 -9.57
N ARG A 59 -10.00 -8.47 -9.75
CA ARG A 59 -10.86 -7.40 -9.27
C ARG A 59 -10.86 -7.33 -7.73
N ALA A 60 -10.98 -8.46 -7.05
CA ALA A 60 -10.99 -8.53 -5.60
C ALA A 60 -9.66 -8.04 -4.99
N VAL A 61 -8.53 -8.49 -5.52
CA VAL A 61 -7.20 -8.06 -5.08
C VAL A 61 -6.96 -6.59 -5.39
N SER A 62 -7.34 -6.10 -6.57
CA SER A 62 -7.26 -4.68 -6.92
C SER A 62 -8.04 -3.79 -5.93
N GLN A 63 -9.28 -4.18 -5.59
CA GLN A 63 -10.06 -3.44 -4.59
C GLN A 63 -9.44 -3.51 -3.19
N ALA A 64 -8.84 -4.64 -2.82
CA ALA A 64 -8.13 -4.76 -1.55
C ALA A 64 -6.90 -3.85 -1.49
N LEU A 65 -6.13 -3.76 -2.58
CA LEU A 65 -4.99 -2.83 -2.70
C LEU A 65 -5.43 -1.38 -2.56
N LEU A 66 -6.53 -0.97 -3.20
CA LEU A 66 -7.08 0.38 -3.05
C LEU A 66 -7.45 0.69 -1.59
N ARG A 67 -8.15 -0.24 -0.91
CA ARG A 67 -8.49 -0.10 0.51
C ARG A 67 -7.23 -0.04 1.40
N HIS A 68 -6.21 -0.83 1.07
CA HIS A 68 -4.93 -0.82 1.78
C HIS A 68 -4.23 0.53 1.62
N ALA A 69 -4.12 1.05 0.40
CA ALA A 69 -3.53 2.36 0.12
C ALA A 69 -4.26 3.50 0.85
N ASP A 70 -5.59 3.47 0.90
CA ASP A 70 -6.37 4.43 1.68
C ASP A 70 -6.07 4.36 3.18
N ARG A 71 -5.90 3.15 3.72
CA ARG A 71 -5.54 2.95 5.13
C ARG A 71 -4.12 3.47 5.41
N CYS A 72 -3.16 3.20 4.52
CA CYS A 72 -1.80 3.73 4.63
C CYS A 72 -1.80 5.26 4.64
N ARG A 73 -2.53 5.91 3.73
CA ARG A 73 -2.65 7.38 3.69
C ARG A 73 -3.26 7.96 4.97
N LYS A 74 -4.27 7.30 5.54
CA LYS A 74 -4.87 7.74 6.81
C LYS A 74 -3.91 7.59 7.98
N LEU A 75 -3.18 6.48 8.05
CA LEU A 75 -2.20 6.22 9.09
C LEU A 75 -1.01 7.17 9.00
N GLU A 76 -0.50 7.44 7.79
CA GLU A 76 0.59 8.40 7.58
C GLU A 76 0.26 9.76 8.21
N ARG A 77 -0.94 10.30 7.96
CA ARG A 77 -1.39 11.58 8.55
C ARG A 77 -1.46 11.57 10.08
N GLN A 78 -1.74 10.41 10.68
CA GLN A 78 -1.87 10.24 12.14
C GLN A 78 -0.56 9.87 12.83
N LEU A 79 0.45 9.45 12.06
CA LEU A 79 1.75 9.02 12.57
C LEU A 79 2.85 10.03 12.23
N SER A 80 2.63 10.91 11.25
CA SER A 80 3.62 11.89 10.83
C SER A 80 3.99 12.83 12.00
N PRO A 81 5.27 12.92 12.37
CA PRO A 81 5.74 13.76 13.47
C PRO A 81 5.69 15.26 13.14
N ASP A 82 5.45 15.62 11.87
CA ASP A 82 5.30 17.01 11.43
C ASP A 82 4.02 17.65 12.02
N PHE A 83 3.05 16.83 12.42
CA PHE A 83 1.88 17.28 13.16
C PHE A 83 2.11 17.08 14.67
N SER A 84 2.25 18.18 15.39
CA SER A 84 2.49 18.16 16.85
C SER A 84 1.42 17.40 17.64
N GLY A 85 0.19 17.32 17.12
CA GLY A 85 -0.90 16.55 17.72
C GLY A 85 -0.69 15.02 17.68
N ASN A 86 0.21 14.51 16.84
CA ASN A 86 0.53 13.09 16.75
C ASN A 86 1.62 12.67 17.77
N LEU A 87 2.31 13.64 18.37
CA LEU A 87 3.38 13.37 19.32
C LEU A 87 2.83 13.23 20.73
N THR A 88 3.35 12.25 21.47
CA THR A 88 3.13 12.20 22.92
C THR A 88 3.83 13.36 23.63
N ARG A 89 3.43 13.67 24.87
CA ARG A 89 4.05 14.76 25.65
C ARG A 89 5.56 14.63 25.81
N SER A 90 6.09 13.40 25.87
CA SER A 90 7.52 13.14 25.97
C SER A 90 8.28 13.28 24.64
N GLN A 91 7.56 13.23 23.51
CA GLN A 91 8.13 13.36 22.17
C GLN A 91 8.05 14.80 21.62
N ALA A 92 7.08 15.58 22.09
CA ALA A 92 6.97 16.99 21.73
C ALA A 92 8.22 17.75 22.22
N ARG A 93 9.09 18.13 21.29
CA ARG A 93 10.29 18.92 21.61
C ARG A 93 9.85 20.26 22.19
N PRO A 94 10.41 20.71 23.33
CA PRO A 94 10.13 22.05 23.82
C PRO A 94 10.50 23.06 22.73
N PRO A 95 9.70 24.12 22.51
CA PRO A 95 10.05 25.13 21.53
C PRO A 95 11.45 25.64 21.86
N HIS A 96 12.35 25.55 20.89
CA HIS A 96 13.69 26.10 21.04
C HIS A 96 13.54 27.60 21.28
N THR A 97 13.71 28.05 22.51
CA THR A 97 13.77 29.47 22.85
C THR A 97 14.98 30.02 22.11
N ARG A 98 14.75 30.70 21.00
CA ARG A 98 15.79 31.43 20.28
C ARG A 98 16.33 32.46 21.27
N PRO A 99 17.63 32.46 21.64
CA PRO A 99 18.15 33.49 22.53
C PRO A 99 17.95 34.84 21.83
N GLN A 100 17.15 35.72 22.44
CA GLN A 100 17.09 37.11 22.01
C GLN A 100 18.52 37.65 22.11
N LEU A 101 19.09 38.02 20.96
CA LEU A 101 20.28 38.85 20.91
C LEU A 101 19.92 40.16 21.64
N ALA A 102 20.39 40.27 22.87
CA ALA A 102 20.39 41.52 23.61
C ALA A 102 21.25 42.52 22.84
N SER A 103 20.59 43.41 22.09
CA SER A 103 21.20 44.63 21.59
C SER A 103 21.59 45.47 22.80
N LYS A 104 22.87 45.42 23.19
CA LYS A 104 23.47 46.33 24.15
C LYS A 104 23.47 47.74 23.56
N THR A 105 23.01 48.67 24.39
CA THR A 105 22.96 50.12 24.21
C THR A 105 24.34 50.73 24.03
#